data_AF-A0A542KNU9-F1
#
_entry.id   AF-A0A542KNU9-F1
#
_cell.length_a   1.000
_cell.length_b   1.000
_cell.length_c   1.000
_cell.angle_alpha   90.00
_cell.angle_beta   90.00
_cell.angle_gamma   90.00
#
_symmetry.space_group_name_H-M   'P 1'
#
loop_
_entity.id
_entity.type
_entity.pdbx_description
1 polymer ?
#
loop_
_entity_poly.entity_id
_entity_poly.type
_entity_poly.pdbx_seq_one_letter_code
_entity_poly.pdbx_strand_id
1 'polypeptide(L)'
;MSFTDTVQPVDHLKGPGKPEEFSQGVIGDSVETVSDFLSPSEWVLGVIEFTFGSNPLEQAISWFTGDWESYVKCAEMWRNTGRFAKDLATNLRCGNRELDAGWNGNAADSAYVYFDELAKKIDCLDGHLRDLQTAYMDIGRAIARGAELIKGVLEQLADQALLLEIELTAGTALVETGVGLFAGYGAAILEMAEMVRTWGRATEAYSAAQDAIDEATVAGGLAVGGLSLVLKEFPEPGRAYDNPAV
;
A
#
# COMPACT_ATOMS: atom_id res chain seq x y z
N MET A 1 1.80 39.94 24.18
CA MET A 1 1.33 38.70 24.84
C MET A 1 1.86 37.54 24.01
N SER A 2 2.53 36.59 24.66
CA SER A 2 3.03 35.37 24.02
C SER A 2 2.17 34.23 24.54
N PHE A 3 1.51 33.50 23.65
CA PHE A 3 0.67 32.38 24.03
C PHE A 3 1.50 31.31 24.76
N THR A 4 1.23 31.12 26.06
CA THR A 4 2.12 30.36 26.97
C THR A 4 2.07 28.84 26.76
N ASP A 5 1.18 28.34 25.90
CA ASP A 5 0.92 26.90 25.71
C ASP A 5 0.65 26.60 24.22
N THR A 6 1.54 27.07 23.33
CA THR A 6 1.43 26.84 21.88
C THR A 6 2.37 25.73 21.41
N VAL A 7 1.83 24.87 20.56
CA VAL A 7 2.59 23.88 19.79
C VAL A 7 2.93 24.44 18.41
N GLN A 8 3.84 23.79 17.68
CA GLN A 8 4.28 24.18 16.34
C GLN A 8 3.73 23.20 15.30
N PRO A 9 2.50 23.37 14.79
CA PRO A 9 1.89 22.43 13.84
C PRO A 9 2.77 22.17 12.61
N VAL A 10 3.49 23.19 12.15
CA VAL A 10 4.35 23.14 10.97
C VAL A 10 5.49 22.11 11.10
N ASP A 11 5.87 21.74 12.32
CA ASP A 11 6.89 20.70 12.55
C ASP A 11 6.44 19.30 12.09
N HIS A 12 5.14 19.13 11.84
CA HIS A 12 4.55 17.92 11.28
C HIS A 12 4.51 17.92 9.75
N LEU A 13 4.62 19.08 9.08
CA LEU A 13 4.60 19.21 7.61
C LEU A 13 5.96 18.86 6.99
N LYS A 14 6.51 17.72 7.39
CA LYS A 14 7.74 17.16 6.85
C LYS A 14 7.40 16.16 5.75
N GLY A 15 8.25 16.10 4.73
CA GLY A 15 8.16 15.07 3.71
C GLY A 15 8.20 13.66 4.34
N PRO A 16 7.55 12.68 3.71
CA PRO A 16 7.57 11.30 4.20
C PRO A 16 9.02 10.79 4.28
N GLY A 17 9.30 9.99 5.30
CA GLY A 17 10.58 9.32 5.47
C GLY A 17 10.82 8.25 4.40
N LYS A 18 12.02 7.67 4.41
CA LYS A 18 12.26 6.46 3.63
C LYS A 18 11.50 5.29 4.29
N PRO A 19 10.71 4.51 3.55
CA PRO A 19 10.15 3.27 4.06
C PRO A 19 11.26 2.34 4.59
N GLU A 20 10.96 1.51 5.60
CA GLU A 20 11.85 0.40 5.97
C GLU A 20 12.03 -0.52 4.74
N GLU A 21 13.27 -1.00 4.51
CA GLU A 21 13.66 -1.72 3.29
C GLU A 21 12.75 -2.92 3.01
N PHE A 22 11.97 -2.81 1.94
CA PHE A 22 11.46 -3.93 1.17
C PHE A 22 11.76 -3.63 -0.32
N SER A 23 11.79 -4.63 -1.20
CA SER A 23 12.40 -4.50 -2.54
C SER A 23 11.68 -3.46 -3.43
N GLN A 24 12.44 -2.68 -4.20
CA GLN A 24 11.93 -1.60 -5.07
C GLN A 24 11.45 -2.16 -6.41
N GLY A 25 10.27 -1.71 -6.88
CA GLY A 25 9.72 -2.02 -8.22
C GLY A 25 9.21 -0.76 -8.94
N VAL A 26 9.19 -0.80 -10.27
CA VAL A 26 8.77 0.33 -11.15
C VAL A 26 7.30 0.15 -11.56
N ILE A 27 6.52 1.23 -11.61
CA ILE A 27 5.13 1.22 -12.11
C ILE A 27 5.12 1.18 -13.65
N GLY A 28 4.42 0.20 -14.23
CA GLY A 28 4.00 0.25 -15.64
C GLY A 28 3.17 -0.97 -16.09
N ASP A 29 1.98 -0.71 -16.66
CA ASP A 29 1.13 -1.58 -17.50
C ASP A 29 1.19 -3.10 -17.25
N SER A 30 1.01 -3.51 -15.98
CA SER A 30 1.38 -4.85 -15.55
C SER A 30 0.25 -5.89 -15.55
N VAL A 31 -1.04 -5.55 -15.45
CA VAL A 31 -2.07 -6.59 -15.24
C VAL A 31 -2.22 -7.53 -16.45
N GLU A 32 -2.21 -6.99 -17.66
CA GLU A 32 -2.35 -7.78 -18.90
C GLU A 32 -1.04 -8.54 -19.20
N THR A 33 0.11 -7.87 -19.06
CA THR A 33 1.45 -8.45 -19.23
C THR A 33 1.77 -9.55 -18.22
N VAL A 34 1.36 -9.37 -16.96
CA VAL A 34 1.45 -10.37 -15.90
C VAL A 34 0.56 -11.57 -16.23
N SER A 35 -0.67 -11.34 -16.68
CA SER A 35 -1.59 -12.44 -17.05
C SER A 35 -1.04 -13.29 -18.19
N ASP A 36 -0.44 -12.68 -19.22
CA ASP A 36 0.14 -13.40 -20.36
C ASP A 36 1.40 -14.18 -19.95
N PHE A 37 2.27 -13.56 -19.15
CA PHE A 37 3.45 -14.21 -18.58
C PHE A 37 3.10 -15.35 -17.59
N LEU A 38 1.91 -15.31 -17.01
CA LEU A 38 1.40 -16.31 -16.08
C LEU A 38 0.85 -17.58 -16.78
N SER A 39 1.11 -17.78 -18.07
CA SER A 39 0.77 -19.01 -18.77
C SER A 39 1.68 -20.18 -18.33
N PRO A 40 1.16 -21.25 -17.70
CA PRO A 40 1.98 -22.39 -17.26
C PRO A 40 2.70 -23.08 -18.43
N SER A 41 2.06 -23.09 -19.61
CA SER A 41 2.64 -23.64 -20.83
C SER A 41 3.83 -22.83 -21.33
N GLU A 42 3.84 -21.51 -21.16
CA GLU A 42 4.98 -20.67 -21.56
C GLU A 42 6.16 -20.81 -20.61
N TRP A 43 5.93 -21.07 -19.33
CA TRP A 43 7.03 -21.36 -18.39
C TRP A 43 7.66 -22.73 -18.61
N VAL A 44 6.85 -23.77 -18.85
CA VAL A 44 7.37 -25.12 -19.15
C VAL A 44 8.15 -25.15 -20.47
N LEU A 45 7.72 -24.38 -21.47
CA LEU A 45 8.39 -24.31 -22.78
C LEU A 45 9.50 -23.25 -22.84
N GLY A 46 9.35 -22.14 -22.14
CA GLY A 46 10.25 -20.98 -22.17
C GLY A 46 11.50 -21.14 -21.32
N VAL A 47 11.49 -21.98 -20.28
CA VAL A 47 12.74 -22.30 -19.54
C VAL A 47 13.71 -23.12 -20.41
N ILE A 48 13.24 -23.82 -21.45
CA ILE A 48 14.11 -24.45 -22.45
C ILE A 48 14.90 -23.39 -23.25
N GLU A 49 14.44 -22.13 -23.30
CA GLU A 49 15.14 -20.99 -23.93
C GLU A 49 15.94 -20.13 -22.93
N PHE A 50 16.01 -20.50 -21.64
CA PHE A 50 16.67 -19.77 -20.55
C PHE A 50 18.20 -19.64 -20.70
N THR A 51 18.77 -20.09 -21.82
CA THR A 51 20.21 -20.11 -22.08
C THR A 51 20.76 -18.80 -22.69
N PHE A 52 19.93 -17.80 -23.04
CA PHE A 52 20.34 -16.67 -23.91
C PHE A 52 20.16 -15.24 -23.36
N GLY A 53 20.54 -14.98 -22.11
CA GLY A 53 21.21 -13.70 -21.77
C GLY A 53 20.38 -12.53 -21.23
N SER A 54 19.10 -12.70 -20.94
CA SER A 54 18.30 -11.74 -20.16
C SER A 54 17.50 -12.49 -19.11
N ASN A 55 17.56 -12.07 -17.83
CA ASN A 55 16.91 -12.74 -16.70
C ASN A 55 15.39 -12.44 -16.67
N PRO A 56 14.53 -13.30 -17.22
CA PRO A 56 13.10 -13.02 -17.35
C PRO A 56 12.38 -13.14 -16.00
N LEU A 57 12.95 -13.92 -15.07
CA LEU A 57 12.52 -14.01 -13.67
C LEU A 57 12.62 -12.64 -12.99
N GLU A 58 13.72 -11.92 -13.21
CA GLU A 58 13.94 -10.59 -12.62
C GLU A 58 12.98 -9.54 -13.21
N GLN A 59 12.66 -9.63 -14.52
CA GLN A 59 11.62 -8.80 -15.12
C GLN A 59 10.23 -9.11 -14.54
N ALA A 60 9.88 -10.39 -14.41
CA ALA A 60 8.61 -10.79 -13.81
C ALA A 60 8.47 -10.29 -12.37
N ILE A 61 9.50 -10.48 -11.55
CA ILE A 61 9.55 -9.95 -10.18
C ILE A 61 9.38 -8.43 -10.18
N SER A 62 9.97 -7.71 -11.14
CA SER A 62 9.82 -6.25 -11.25
C SER A 62 8.38 -5.82 -11.53
N TRP A 63 7.60 -6.62 -12.27
CA TRP A 63 6.19 -6.34 -12.54
C TRP A 63 5.30 -6.56 -11.32
N PHE A 64 5.63 -7.55 -10.49
CA PHE A 64 4.89 -7.86 -9.26
C PHE A 64 5.24 -6.97 -8.08
N THR A 65 6.45 -6.42 -8.05
CA THR A 65 6.93 -5.62 -6.90
C THR A 65 6.25 -4.26 -6.81
N GLY A 66 5.85 -3.63 -7.93
CA GLY A 66 5.10 -2.37 -7.94
C GLY A 66 5.74 -1.23 -7.12
N ASP A 67 5.07 -0.07 -7.06
CA ASP A 67 5.52 1.05 -6.21
C ASP A 67 4.72 1.08 -4.90
N TRP A 68 4.89 0.03 -4.10
CA TRP A 68 4.31 -0.04 -2.75
C TRP A 68 4.87 1.08 -1.85
N GLU A 69 6.09 1.57 -2.12
CA GLU A 69 6.70 2.68 -1.39
C GLU A 69 5.85 3.96 -1.46
N SER A 70 5.27 4.26 -2.62
CA SER A 70 4.39 5.41 -2.78
C SER A 70 3.14 5.32 -1.90
N TYR A 71 2.59 4.11 -1.69
CA TYR A 71 1.49 3.91 -0.74
C TYR A 71 1.92 4.18 0.70
N VAL A 72 3.11 3.72 1.10
CA VAL A 72 3.69 4.00 2.42
C VAL A 72 3.92 5.49 2.62
N LYS A 73 4.52 6.16 1.64
CA LYS A 73 4.77 7.61 1.66
C LYS A 73 3.47 8.40 1.77
N CYS A 74 2.42 7.97 1.07
CA CYS A 74 1.10 8.57 1.18
C CYS A 74 0.49 8.36 2.59
N ALA A 75 0.60 7.15 3.15
CA ALA A 75 0.18 6.86 4.51
C ALA A 75 0.86 7.78 5.53
N GLU A 76 2.17 7.99 5.42
CA GLU A 76 2.90 8.91 6.27
C GLU A 76 2.45 10.37 6.12
N MET A 77 2.11 10.77 4.89
CA MET A 77 1.58 12.10 4.62
C MET A 77 0.23 12.33 5.32
N TRP A 78 -0.65 11.31 5.30
CA TRP A 78 -1.92 11.35 6.05
C TRP A 78 -1.69 11.48 7.56
N ARG A 79 -0.76 10.69 8.12
CA ARG A 79 -0.37 10.78 9.54
C ARG A 79 0.12 12.17 9.90
N ASN A 80 1.01 12.73 9.09
CA ASN A 80 1.61 14.05 9.32
C ASN A 80 0.55 15.15 9.26
N THR A 81 -0.38 15.06 8.31
CA THR A 81 -1.51 15.98 8.18
C THR A 81 -2.46 15.90 9.37
N GLY A 82 -2.75 14.69 9.88
CA GLY A 82 -3.57 14.49 11.08
C GLY A 82 -2.96 15.13 12.32
N ARG A 83 -1.65 14.96 12.53
CA ARG A 83 -0.92 15.60 13.63
C ARG A 83 -0.89 17.12 13.50
N PHE A 84 -0.69 17.64 12.29
CA PHE A 84 -0.81 19.08 12.03
C PHE A 84 -2.18 19.62 12.44
N ALA A 85 -3.27 18.95 12.03
CA ALA A 85 -4.63 19.36 12.39
C ALA A 85 -4.83 19.35 13.91
N LYS A 86 -4.38 18.30 14.60
CA LYS A 86 -4.46 18.21 16.07
C LYS A 86 -3.73 19.35 16.78
N ASP A 87 -2.52 19.67 16.33
CA ASP A 87 -1.74 20.77 16.92
C ASP A 87 -2.37 22.13 16.62
N LEU A 88 -2.95 22.31 15.43
CA LEU A 88 -3.71 23.50 15.08
C LEU A 88 -4.93 23.67 15.99
N ALA A 89 -5.70 22.60 16.22
CA ALA A 89 -6.83 22.60 17.14
C ALA A 89 -6.41 22.91 18.59
N THR A 90 -5.24 22.44 19.01
CA THR A 90 -4.66 22.75 20.31
C THR A 90 -4.37 24.26 20.43
N ASN A 91 -3.70 24.83 19.44
CA ASN A 91 -3.39 26.26 19.40
C ASN A 91 -4.65 27.14 19.39
N LEU A 92 -5.68 26.76 18.62
CA LEU A 92 -6.97 27.45 18.63
C LEU A 92 -7.62 27.45 20.01
N ARG A 93 -7.64 26.30 20.71
CA ARG A 93 -8.17 26.21 22.08
C ARG A 93 -7.37 27.01 23.10
N CYS A 94 -6.06 27.10 22.94
CA CYS A 94 -5.21 27.94 23.81
C CYS A 94 -5.49 29.42 23.58
N GLY A 95 -5.54 29.87 22.32
CA GLY A 95 -5.86 31.25 21.97
C GLY A 95 -7.26 31.66 22.42
N ASN A 96 -8.25 30.78 22.26
CA ASN A 96 -9.62 31.03 22.68
C ASN A 96 -9.73 31.23 24.21
N ARG A 97 -9.04 30.40 25.00
CA ARG A 97 -8.95 30.53 26.46
C ARG A 97 -8.23 31.82 26.91
N GLU A 98 -7.20 32.25 26.19
CA GLU A 98 -6.49 33.49 26.51
C GLU A 98 -7.34 34.74 26.21
N LEU A 99 -8.08 34.74 25.10
CA LEU A 99 -9.00 35.82 24.76
C LEU A 99 -10.17 35.94 25.75
N ASP A 100 -10.73 34.81 26.20
CA ASP A 100 -11.81 34.75 27.19
C ASP A 100 -11.43 35.44 28.52
N ALA A 101 -10.16 35.42 28.90
CA ALA A 101 -9.68 36.07 30.13
C ALA A 101 -9.74 37.61 30.10
N GLY A 102 -9.77 38.22 28.91
CA GLY A 102 -9.66 39.67 28.74
C GLY A 102 -10.76 40.33 27.91
N TRP A 103 -11.54 39.55 27.14
CA TRP A 103 -12.60 40.03 26.27
C TRP A 103 -13.95 39.49 26.74
N ASN A 104 -14.88 40.39 27.05
CA ASN A 104 -16.18 40.05 27.63
C ASN A 104 -17.34 40.64 26.81
N GLY A 105 -18.53 40.03 26.95
CA GLY A 105 -19.79 40.45 26.33
C GLY A 105 -20.24 39.52 25.21
N ASN A 106 -21.44 39.73 24.68
CA ASN A 106 -22.09 38.82 23.72
C ASN A 106 -21.23 38.46 22.49
N ALA A 107 -20.38 39.39 22.02
CA ALA A 107 -19.47 39.14 20.92
C ALA A 107 -18.33 38.19 21.30
N ALA A 108 -17.81 38.30 22.53
CA ALA A 108 -16.80 37.42 23.07
C ALA A 108 -17.36 35.99 23.26
N ASP A 109 -18.56 35.87 23.86
CA ASP A 109 -19.22 34.57 24.05
C ASP A 109 -19.48 33.86 22.71
N SER A 110 -19.97 34.60 21.71
CA SER A 110 -20.23 34.04 20.38
C SER A 110 -18.95 33.60 19.68
N ALA A 111 -17.87 34.38 19.78
CA ALA A 111 -16.57 34.02 19.24
C ALA A 111 -15.99 32.79 19.95
N TYR A 112 -16.12 32.72 21.27
CA TYR A 112 -15.65 31.60 22.06
C TYR A 112 -16.29 30.29 21.62
N VAL A 113 -17.62 30.25 21.51
CA VAL A 113 -18.36 29.07 21.06
C VAL A 113 -17.92 28.67 19.64
N TYR A 114 -17.84 29.62 18.72
CA TYR A 114 -17.43 29.36 17.33
C TYR A 114 -16.03 28.72 17.24
N PHE A 115 -15.03 29.32 17.89
CA PHE A 115 -13.65 28.80 17.82
C PHE A 115 -13.46 27.49 18.59
N ASP A 116 -14.22 27.25 19.66
CA ASP A 116 -14.22 25.97 20.37
C ASP A 116 -14.82 24.85 19.49
N GLU A 117 -15.95 25.11 18.82
CA GLU A 117 -16.54 24.17 17.86
C GLU A 117 -15.62 23.91 16.66
N LEU A 118 -15.01 24.96 16.10
CA LEU A 118 -14.04 24.84 15.02
C LEU A 118 -12.84 23.97 15.44
N ALA A 119 -12.28 24.23 16.63
CA ALA A 119 -11.16 23.45 17.13
C ALA A 119 -11.52 21.98 17.35
N LYS A 120 -12.73 21.68 17.87
CA LYS A 120 -13.23 20.31 17.99
C LYS A 120 -13.31 19.61 16.63
N LYS A 121 -13.85 20.27 15.59
CA LYS A 121 -13.94 19.68 14.25
C LYS A 121 -12.57 19.45 13.61
N ILE A 122 -11.63 20.38 13.77
CA ILE A 122 -10.25 20.21 13.30
C ILE A 122 -9.56 19.05 14.02
N ASP A 123 -9.76 18.89 15.33
CA ASP A 123 -9.18 17.79 16.12
C ASP A 123 -9.68 16.41 15.65
N CYS A 124 -10.95 16.32 15.24
CA CYS A 124 -11.51 15.10 14.67
C CYS A 124 -10.82 14.66 13.36
N LEU A 125 -10.16 15.57 12.64
CA LEU A 125 -9.45 15.23 11.41
C LEU A 125 -8.27 14.26 11.67
N ASP A 126 -7.61 14.31 12.84
CA ASP A 126 -6.51 13.38 13.16
C ASP A 126 -6.99 11.92 13.12
N GLY A 127 -8.18 11.64 13.65
CA GLY A 127 -8.77 10.29 13.63
C GLY A 127 -9.00 9.80 12.19
N HIS A 128 -9.72 10.59 11.39
CA HIS A 128 -10.03 10.20 10.01
C HIS A 128 -8.80 10.08 9.11
N LEU A 129 -7.80 10.94 9.31
CA LEU A 129 -6.54 10.86 8.55
C LEU A 129 -5.69 9.66 8.99
N ARG A 130 -5.80 9.20 10.24
CA ARG A 130 -5.18 7.94 10.68
C ARG A 130 -5.87 6.71 10.11
N ASP A 131 -7.19 6.76 9.91
CA ASP A 131 -7.90 5.68 9.23
C ASP A 131 -7.41 5.55 7.77
N LEU A 132 -7.23 6.69 7.08
CA LEU A 132 -6.61 6.72 5.75
C LEU A 132 -5.16 6.24 5.75
N GLN A 133 -4.36 6.67 6.74
CA GLN A 133 -3.01 6.15 6.91
C GLN A 133 -3.02 4.62 6.98
N THR A 134 -3.90 4.04 7.81
CA THR A 134 -3.96 2.59 8.03
C THR A 134 -4.31 1.85 6.74
N ALA A 135 -5.35 2.31 6.02
CA ALA A 135 -5.76 1.72 4.74
C ALA A 135 -4.63 1.74 3.70
N TYR A 136 -3.97 2.89 3.51
CA TYR A 136 -2.82 2.98 2.58
C TYR A 136 -1.65 2.11 3.03
N MET A 137 -1.48 1.95 4.35
CA MET A 137 -0.40 1.13 4.87
C MET A 137 -0.64 -0.37 4.64
N ASP A 138 -1.88 -0.80 4.76
CA ASP A 138 -2.25 -2.18 4.54
C ASP A 138 -2.19 -2.55 3.05
N ILE A 139 -2.54 -1.63 2.14
CA ILE A 139 -2.28 -1.80 0.69
C ILE A 139 -0.79 -1.99 0.42
N GLY A 140 0.07 -1.09 0.93
CA GLY A 140 1.52 -1.19 0.71
C GLY A 140 2.11 -2.51 1.24
N ARG A 141 1.63 -2.99 2.40
CA ARG A 141 2.04 -4.28 2.98
C ARG A 141 1.54 -5.47 2.16
N ALA A 142 0.31 -5.42 1.66
CA ALA A 142 -0.25 -6.48 0.84
C ALA A 142 0.55 -6.67 -0.45
N ILE A 143 0.89 -5.57 -1.13
CA ILE A 143 1.73 -5.57 -2.34
C ILE A 143 3.12 -6.14 -2.01
N ALA A 144 3.80 -5.60 -0.98
CA ALA A 144 5.16 -6.01 -0.64
C ALA A 144 5.25 -7.51 -0.27
N ARG A 145 4.30 -8.02 0.54
CA ARG A 145 4.26 -9.44 0.90
C ARG A 145 3.86 -10.34 -0.27
N GLY A 146 2.89 -9.90 -1.07
CA GLY A 146 2.47 -10.63 -2.27
C GLY A 146 3.63 -10.80 -3.25
N ALA A 147 4.39 -9.73 -3.49
CA ALA A 147 5.56 -9.76 -4.34
C ALA A 147 6.65 -10.73 -3.84
N GLU A 148 6.93 -10.75 -2.53
CA GLU A 148 7.92 -11.68 -1.96
C GLU A 148 7.48 -13.14 -2.06
N LEU A 149 6.19 -13.42 -1.83
CA LEU A 149 5.63 -14.76 -2.00
C LEU A 149 5.72 -15.24 -3.46
N ILE A 150 5.31 -14.39 -4.40
CA ILE A 150 5.36 -14.70 -5.83
C ILE A 150 6.80 -14.92 -6.27
N LYS A 151 7.73 -14.04 -5.85
CA LYS A 151 9.17 -14.20 -6.10
C LYS A 151 9.67 -15.57 -5.65
N GLY A 152 9.40 -15.98 -4.41
CA GLY A 152 9.83 -17.27 -3.90
C GLY A 152 9.25 -18.47 -4.68
N VAL A 153 8.01 -18.35 -5.16
CA VAL A 153 7.40 -19.39 -6.01
C VAL A 153 8.03 -19.42 -7.41
N LEU A 154 8.32 -18.27 -8.01
CA LEU A 154 8.97 -18.20 -9.31
C LEU A 154 10.42 -18.70 -9.26
N GLU A 155 11.17 -18.42 -8.19
CA GLU A 155 12.48 -19.01 -7.92
C GLU A 155 12.40 -20.54 -7.83
N GLN A 156 11.39 -21.06 -7.12
CA GLN A 156 11.16 -22.49 -7.05
C GLN A 156 10.82 -23.10 -8.43
N LEU A 157 10.00 -22.43 -9.25
CA LEU A 157 9.69 -22.89 -10.61
C LEU A 157 10.93 -22.94 -11.51
N ALA A 158 11.83 -21.98 -11.36
CA ALA A 158 13.10 -21.97 -12.09
C ALA A 158 13.97 -23.18 -11.72
N ASP A 159 14.07 -23.52 -10.43
CA ASP A 159 14.81 -24.70 -9.97
C ASP A 159 14.21 -26.00 -10.51
N GLN A 160 12.88 -26.12 -10.49
CA GLN A 160 12.17 -27.31 -11.01
C GLN A 160 12.36 -27.48 -12.52
N ALA A 161 12.35 -26.37 -13.26
CA ALA A 161 12.54 -26.41 -14.70
C ALA A 161 13.98 -26.80 -15.10
N LEU A 162 14.99 -26.39 -14.33
CA LEU A 162 16.38 -26.87 -14.49
C LEU A 162 16.49 -28.37 -14.23
N LEU A 163 15.78 -28.89 -13.22
CA LEU A 163 15.76 -30.33 -12.94
C LEU A 163 15.09 -31.10 -14.09
N LEU A 164 13.97 -30.60 -14.61
CA LEU A 164 13.25 -31.18 -15.74
C LEU A 164 14.14 -31.29 -17.00
N GLU A 165 14.94 -30.27 -17.30
CA GLU A 165 15.88 -30.29 -18.44
C GLU A 165 16.93 -31.41 -18.29
N ILE A 166 17.48 -31.57 -17.09
CA ILE A 166 18.43 -32.63 -16.76
C ILE A 166 17.77 -34.01 -16.95
N GLU A 167 16.54 -34.19 -16.48
CA GLU A 167 15.79 -35.45 -16.59
C GLU A 167 15.45 -35.82 -18.03
N LEU A 168 15.03 -34.85 -18.85
CA LEU A 168 14.77 -35.05 -20.28
C LEU A 168 16.04 -35.41 -21.05
N THR A 169 17.16 -34.75 -20.73
CA THR A 169 18.48 -35.05 -21.33
C THR A 169 18.98 -36.43 -20.92
N ALA A 170 18.85 -36.81 -19.65
CA ALA A 170 19.18 -38.14 -19.16
C ALA A 170 18.28 -39.21 -19.78
N GLY A 171 16.98 -38.93 -19.91
CA GLY A 171 16.00 -39.80 -20.56
C GLY A 171 16.40 -40.12 -21.99
N THR A 172 16.69 -39.11 -22.81
CA THR A 172 17.14 -39.28 -24.20
C THR A 172 18.46 -40.03 -24.31
N ALA A 173 19.46 -39.71 -23.47
CA ALA A 173 20.76 -40.40 -23.47
C ALA A 173 20.64 -41.89 -23.08
N LEU A 174 19.70 -42.24 -22.21
CA LEU A 174 19.51 -43.60 -21.73
C LEU A 174 18.48 -44.40 -22.54
N VAL A 175 17.80 -43.81 -23.52
CA VAL A 175 16.82 -44.50 -24.40
C VAL A 175 17.44 -45.74 -25.05
N GLU A 176 18.71 -45.66 -25.45
CA GLU A 176 19.44 -46.77 -26.07
C GLU A 176 19.64 -47.98 -25.14
N THR A 177 19.56 -47.78 -23.81
CA THR A 177 19.72 -48.85 -22.82
C THR A 177 18.42 -49.53 -22.42
N GLY A 178 17.26 -49.09 -22.93
CA GLY A 178 15.93 -49.59 -22.58
C GLY A 178 15.43 -49.20 -21.18
N VAL A 179 16.34 -48.85 -20.26
CA VAL A 179 16.04 -48.35 -18.91
C VAL A 179 15.69 -46.85 -18.95
N GLY A 180 16.28 -46.08 -19.87
CA GLY A 180 16.10 -44.63 -19.95
C GLY A 180 14.69 -44.16 -20.32
N LEU A 181 13.96 -44.97 -21.09
CA LEU A 181 12.58 -44.63 -21.48
C LEU A 181 11.65 -44.55 -20.26
N PHE A 182 11.84 -45.41 -19.26
CA PHE A 182 10.99 -45.47 -18.07
C PHE A 182 11.47 -44.59 -16.93
N ALA A 183 12.79 -44.47 -16.74
CA ALA A 183 13.34 -43.67 -15.64
C ALA A 183 13.33 -42.17 -15.94
N GLY A 184 13.81 -41.73 -17.12
CA GLY A 184 13.95 -40.30 -17.42
C GLY A 184 12.63 -39.63 -17.78
N TYR A 185 11.85 -40.20 -18.71
CA TYR A 185 10.55 -39.62 -19.08
C TYR A 185 9.48 -39.77 -17.98
N GLY A 186 9.57 -40.81 -17.15
CA GLY A 186 8.68 -40.99 -16.01
C GLY A 186 8.90 -39.93 -14.93
N ALA A 187 10.17 -39.64 -14.60
CA ALA A 187 10.54 -38.56 -13.69
C ALA A 187 10.10 -37.20 -14.23
N ALA A 188 10.36 -36.93 -15.52
CA ALA A 188 9.98 -35.67 -16.16
C ALA A 188 8.47 -35.38 -16.09
N ILE A 189 7.60 -36.40 -16.22
CA ILE A 189 6.14 -36.22 -16.08
C ILE A 189 5.76 -35.85 -14.63
N LEU A 190 6.44 -36.43 -13.63
CA LEU A 190 6.20 -36.10 -12.23
C LEU A 190 6.65 -34.67 -11.93
N GLU A 191 7.82 -34.27 -12.42
CA GLU A 191 8.35 -32.92 -12.25
C GLU A 191 7.41 -31.88 -12.88
N MET A 192 6.90 -32.13 -14.10
CA MET A 192 5.88 -31.27 -14.72
C MET A 192 4.61 -31.15 -13.86
N ALA A 193 4.16 -32.23 -13.23
CA ALA A 193 3.00 -32.18 -12.33
C ALA A 193 3.28 -31.38 -11.06
N GLU A 194 4.50 -31.43 -10.53
CA GLU A 194 4.93 -30.61 -9.40
C GLU A 194 5.06 -29.13 -9.77
N MET A 195 5.60 -28.81 -10.95
CA MET A 195 5.62 -27.45 -11.48
C MET A 195 4.22 -26.85 -11.57
N VAL A 196 3.22 -27.61 -12.05
CA VAL A 196 1.80 -27.16 -12.07
C VAL A 196 1.26 -26.89 -10.66
N ARG A 197 1.64 -27.70 -9.66
CA ARG A 197 1.25 -27.45 -8.26
C ARG A 197 1.94 -26.22 -7.68
N THR A 198 3.22 -26.03 -7.96
CA THR A 198 3.98 -24.83 -7.58
C THR A 198 3.36 -23.59 -8.21
N TRP A 199 2.94 -23.68 -9.48
CA TRP A 199 2.19 -22.63 -10.15
C TRP A 199 0.89 -22.26 -9.43
N GLY A 200 0.12 -23.26 -9.00
CA GLY A 200 -1.10 -23.04 -8.21
C GLY A 200 -0.85 -22.18 -6.96
N ARG A 201 0.30 -22.37 -6.30
CA ARG A 201 0.70 -21.54 -5.14
C ARG A 201 1.02 -20.09 -5.51
N ALA A 202 1.58 -19.83 -6.69
CA ALA A 202 1.78 -18.44 -7.17
C ALA A 202 0.42 -17.74 -7.36
N THR A 203 -0.53 -18.42 -8.00
CA THR A 203 -1.89 -17.90 -8.20
C THR A 203 -2.60 -17.67 -6.87
N GLU A 204 -2.48 -18.59 -5.90
CA GLU A 204 -3.04 -18.42 -4.56
C GLU A 204 -2.42 -17.21 -3.83
N ALA A 205 -1.10 -17.03 -3.90
CA ALA A 205 -0.42 -15.88 -3.31
C ALA A 205 -0.86 -14.56 -3.95
N TYR A 206 -1.03 -14.55 -5.28
CA TYR A 206 -1.52 -13.39 -6.01
C TYR A 206 -2.97 -13.04 -5.61
N SER A 207 -3.88 -14.01 -5.61
CA SER A 207 -5.26 -13.80 -5.20
C SER A 207 -5.37 -13.31 -3.76
N ALA A 208 -4.58 -13.88 -2.84
CA ALA A 208 -4.56 -13.43 -1.45
C ALA A 208 -4.07 -11.99 -1.30
N ALA A 209 -3.10 -11.57 -2.13
CA ALA A 209 -2.64 -10.18 -2.16
C ALA A 209 -3.73 -9.24 -2.72
N GLN A 210 -4.43 -9.65 -3.77
CA GLN A 210 -5.56 -8.88 -4.32
C GLN A 210 -6.69 -8.72 -3.31
N ASP A 211 -7.10 -9.81 -2.66
CA ASP A 211 -8.16 -9.77 -1.63
C ASP A 211 -7.81 -8.78 -0.50
N ALA A 212 -6.55 -8.78 -0.06
CA ALA A 212 -6.07 -7.84 0.96
C ALA A 212 -6.06 -6.38 0.48
N ILE A 213 -5.71 -6.14 -0.79
CA ILE A 213 -5.77 -4.81 -1.40
C ILE A 213 -7.22 -4.32 -1.50
N ASP A 214 -8.15 -5.18 -1.92
CA ASP A 214 -9.57 -4.85 -2.04
C ASP A 214 -10.19 -4.51 -0.68
N GLU A 215 -9.89 -5.31 0.35
CA GLU A 215 -10.32 -5.03 1.72
C GLU A 215 -9.81 -3.67 2.21
N ALA A 216 -8.53 -3.40 2.03
CA ALA A 216 -7.92 -2.13 2.43
C ALA A 216 -8.47 -0.94 1.63
N THR A 217 -8.81 -1.15 0.35
CA THR A 217 -9.43 -0.13 -0.51
C THR A 217 -10.84 0.20 -0.03
N VAL A 218 -11.64 -0.81 0.35
CA VAL A 218 -12.95 -0.60 0.96
C VAL A 218 -12.84 0.19 2.27
N ALA A 219 -11.91 -0.18 3.14
CA ALA A 219 -11.65 0.56 4.38
C ALA A 219 -11.23 2.01 4.11
N GLY A 220 -10.37 2.25 3.11
CA GLY A 220 -9.99 3.58 2.65
C GLY A 220 -11.18 4.40 2.16
N GLY A 221 -12.08 3.80 1.38
CA GLY A 221 -13.31 4.44 0.92
C GLY A 221 -14.23 4.88 2.06
N LEU A 222 -14.37 4.05 3.10
CA LEU A 222 -15.11 4.40 4.32
C LEU A 222 -14.45 5.58 5.06
N ALA A 223 -13.13 5.59 5.17
CA ALA A 223 -12.39 6.67 5.80
C ALA A 223 -12.55 8.01 5.05
N VAL A 224 -12.49 7.99 3.71
CA VAL A 224 -12.79 9.18 2.87
C VAL A 224 -14.23 9.66 3.08
N GLY A 225 -15.19 8.74 3.19
CA GLY A 225 -16.59 9.06 3.48
C GLY A 225 -16.75 9.77 4.83
N GLY A 226 -16.11 9.24 5.88
CA GLY A 226 -16.10 9.85 7.22
C GLY A 226 -15.47 11.25 7.22
N LEU A 227 -14.31 11.40 6.57
CA LEU A 227 -13.65 12.70 6.42
C LEU A 227 -14.55 13.71 5.69
N SER A 228 -15.24 13.28 4.63
CA SER A 228 -16.15 14.13 3.87
C SER A 228 -17.34 14.62 4.69
N LEU A 229 -17.85 13.80 5.64
CA LEU A 229 -18.90 14.22 6.55
C LEU A 229 -18.39 15.28 7.52
N VAL A 230 -17.23 15.06 8.15
CA VAL A 230 -16.64 16.05 9.07
C VAL A 230 -16.38 17.38 8.38
N LEU A 231 -15.84 17.37 7.16
CA LEU A 231 -15.57 18.58 6.38
C LEU A 231 -16.84 19.38 6.04
N LYS A 232 -17.97 18.70 5.78
CA LYS A 232 -19.27 19.36 5.53
C LYS A 232 -19.88 19.97 6.79
N GLU A 233 -19.50 19.48 7.97
CA GLU A 233 -19.99 19.96 9.25
C GLU A 233 -19.12 21.05 9.89
N PHE A 234 -18.16 21.62 9.14
CA PHE A 234 -17.38 22.75 9.64
C PHE A 234 -18.29 23.94 9.94
N PRO A 235 -18.09 24.63 11.09
CA PRO A 235 -18.95 25.74 11.45
C PRO A 235 -18.77 26.89 10.45
N GLU A 236 -19.86 27.27 9.79
CA GLU A 236 -19.90 28.47 8.97
C GLU A 236 -19.96 29.70 9.89
N PRO A 237 -19.15 30.75 9.66
CA PRO A 237 -19.31 32.00 10.39
C PRO A 237 -20.69 32.58 10.05
N GLY A 238 -21.62 32.52 11.01
CA GLY A 238 -23.06 32.73 10.78
C GLY A 238 -23.42 33.96 9.93
N ARG A 239 -23.53 35.13 10.54
CA ARG A 239 -23.70 36.41 9.83
C ARG A 239 -22.47 37.29 10.04
N ALA A 240 -22.13 38.10 9.03
CA ALA A 240 -21.15 39.16 9.19
C ALA A 240 -21.52 40.04 10.39
N TYR A 241 -20.51 40.49 11.13
CA TYR A 241 -20.67 41.43 12.23
C TYR A 241 -21.44 42.66 11.74
N ASP A 242 -22.66 42.86 12.26
CA ASP A 242 -23.46 44.05 12.02
C ASP A 242 -23.11 45.06 13.11
N ASN A 243 -22.32 46.07 12.72
CA ASN A 243 -21.86 47.08 13.67
C ASN A 243 -23.05 48.01 13.98
N PRO A 244 -23.50 48.13 15.25
CA PRO A 244 -24.63 48.99 15.61
C PRO A 244 -24.37 50.50 15.37
N ALA A 245 -23.18 50.89 14.92
CA ALA A 245 -22.81 52.24 14.53
C ALA A 245 -22.95 52.54 13.02
N VAL A 246 -23.47 51.61 12.20
CA VAL A 246 -23.78 51.82 10.77
C VAL A 246 -25.23 51.54 10.45
#